data_AF-A0A2E9EDS5-F1
#
_entry.id   AF-A0A2E9EDS5-F1
#
_cell.length_a   1.000
_cell.length_b   1.000
_cell.length_c   1.000
_cell.angle_alpha   90.00
_cell.angle_beta   90.00
_cell.angle_gamma   90.00
#
_symmetry.space_group_name_H-M   'P 1'
#
loop_
_entity.id
_entity.type
_entity.pdbx_description
1 polymer ?
#
loop_
_entity_poly.entity_id
_entity_poly.type
_entity_poly.pdbx_seq_one_letter_code
_entity_poly.pdbx_strand_id
1 'polypeptide(L)'
;MTENKMKSFLFLLLVFSFSAFSTEKILYCVTEDSYGFEPGQNYRQQQFTEERFTIAINFEEKTLFSEGIFFYDFSDAPILCTKSETHNYMACYSSFANASFKIFPENFKFVLTEAYGTTDSIGISHGKCERF
;
A
#
# COMPACT_ATOMS: atom_id res chain seq x y z
N MET A 1 -32.32 11.65 37.68
CA MET A 1 -31.33 11.93 36.62
C MET A 1 -32.11 12.56 35.48
N THR A 2 -31.90 13.86 35.23
CA THR A 2 -32.75 14.67 34.34
C THR A 2 -32.76 14.11 32.92
N GLU A 3 -33.92 14.14 32.27
CA GLU A 3 -34.20 13.56 30.93
C GLU A 3 -33.15 13.96 29.87
N ASN A 4 -32.57 15.15 29.99
CA ASN A 4 -31.49 15.65 29.12
C ASN A 4 -30.17 14.87 29.26
N LYS A 5 -29.86 14.31 30.44
CA LYS A 5 -28.66 13.49 30.65
C LYS A 5 -28.76 12.14 29.93
N MET A 6 -29.98 11.58 29.83
CA MET A 6 -30.23 10.32 29.15
C MET A 6 -30.10 10.44 27.63
N LYS A 7 -30.61 11.54 27.05
CA LYS A 7 -30.48 11.84 25.61
C LYS A 7 -29.02 12.07 25.20
N SER A 8 -28.23 12.76 26.03
CA SER A 8 -26.81 12.98 25.79
C SER A 8 -25.99 11.68 25.84
N PHE A 9 -26.32 10.78 26.77
CA PHE A 9 -25.65 9.47 26.88
C PHE A 9 -25.95 8.56 25.68
N LEU A 10 -27.18 8.59 25.18
CA LEU A 10 -27.59 7.83 23.99
C LEU A 10 -26.86 8.33 22.72
N PHE A 11 -26.69 9.65 22.59
CA PHE A 11 -25.95 10.26 21.49
C PHE A 11 -24.47 9.89 21.53
N LEU A 12 -23.85 9.88 22.71
CA LEU A 12 -22.45 9.45 22.89
C LEU A 12 -22.25 7.97 22.54
N LEU A 13 -23.19 7.09 22.91
CA LEU A 13 -23.15 5.67 22.54
C LEU A 13 -23.27 5.47 21.03
N LEU A 14 -24.16 6.22 20.36
CA LEU A 14 -24.31 6.18 18.90
C LEU A 14 -23.03 6.64 18.20
N VAL A 15 -22.42 7.75 18.64
CA VAL A 15 -21.17 8.25 18.03
C VAL A 15 -20.01 7.28 18.25
N PHE A 16 -19.91 6.62 19.40
CA PHE A 16 -18.88 5.62 19.65
C PHE A 16 -19.06 4.34 18.82
N SER A 17 -20.30 3.95 18.54
CA SER A 17 -20.62 2.74 17.75
C SER A 17 -20.08 2.81 16.32
N PHE A 18 -19.96 4.01 15.73
CA PHE A 18 -19.45 4.20 14.36
C PHE A 18 -17.92 4.33 14.28
N SER A 19 -17.24 4.48 15.41
CA SER A 19 -15.79 4.78 15.44
C SER A 19 -14.87 3.56 15.48
N ALA A 20 -15.42 2.34 15.53
CA ALA A 20 -14.65 1.15 15.79
C ALA A 20 -14.65 0.21 14.57
N PHE A 21 -13.44 -0.16 14.11
CA PHE A 21 -13.12 -1.17 13.10
C PHE A 21 -13.16 -0.72 11.64
N SER A 22 -12.45 0.36 11.30
CA SER A 22 -11.89 0.41 9.94
C SER A 22 -10.83 -0.68 9.81
N THR A 23 -11.06 -1.65 8.92
CA THR A 23 -10.11 -2.71 8.55
C THR A 23 -8.98 -2.16 7.68
N GLU A 24 -9.21 -1.00 7.06
CA GLU A 24 -8.24 -0.23 6.31
C GLU A 24 -7.19 0.41 7.24
N LYS A 25 -5.94 0.40 6.78
CA LYS A 25 -4.79 1.00 7.45
C LYS A 25 -4.11 1.99 6.52
N ILE A 26 -3.85 3.20 7.00
CA ILE A 26 -2.98 4.17 6.33
C ILE A 26 -1.53 3.86 6.73
N LEU A 27 -0.66 3.62 5.76
CA LEU A 27 0.76 3.34 5.97
C LEU A 27 1.63 4.35 5.22
N TYR A 28 2.69 4.82 5.87
CA TYR A 28 3.73 5.65 5.26
C TYR A 28 4.94 4.79 4.95
N CYS A 29 5.32 4.72 3.68
CA CYS A 29 6.33 3.83 3.16
C CYS A 29 7.56 4.60 2.69
N VAL A 30 8.74 4.01 2.94
CA VAL A 30 10.04 4.51 2.47
C VAL A 30 10.78 3.37 1.77
N THR A 31 11.32 3.63 0.57
CA THR A 31 12.27 2.72 -0.07
C THR A 31 13.65 2.85 0.59
N GLU A 32 14.22 1.73 1.00
CA GLU A 32 15.54 1.68 1.65
C GLU A 32 16.64 1.28 0.66
N ASP A 33 16.30 0.47 -0.34
CA ASP A 33 17.23 0.00 -1.36
C ASP A 33 16.49 -0.28 -2.67
N SER A 34 17.11 0.03 -3.79
CA SER A 34 16.48 -0.02 -5.11
C SER A 34 17.53 -0.33 -6.16
N TYR A 35 17.26 -1.38 -6.93
CA TYR A 35 18.11 -1.85 -8.01
C TYR A 35 17.30 -1.96 -9.29
N GLY A 36 17.86 -1.44 -10.38
CA GLY A 36 17.25 -1.61 -11.68
C GLY A 36 18.26 -1.62 -12.81
N PHE A 37 17.75 -1.94 -13.99
CA PHE A 37 18.51 -1.94 -15.24
C PHE A 37 17.94 -0.88 -16.16
N GLU A 38 18.82 -0.05 -16.72
CA GLU A 38 18.45 0.94 -17.73
C GLU A 38 19.00 0.49 -19.10
N PRO A 39 18.18 -0.05 -20.01
CA PRO A 39 18.59 -0.50 -21.33
C PRO A 39 19.26 0.62 -22.15
N GLY A 40 18.78 1.87 -22.00
CA GLY A 40 19.37 3.04 -22.66
C GLY A 40 20.80 3.37 -22.20
N GLN A 41 21.27 2.74 -21.13
CA GLN A 41 22.62 2.86 -20.58
C GLN A 41 23.35 1.50 -20.59
N ASN A 42 23.10 0.65 -21.60
CA ASN A 42 23.69 -0.68 -21.73
C ASN A 42 23.44 -1.57 -20.49
N TYR A 43 22.20 -1.53 -19.96
CA TYR A 43 21.80 -2.26 -18.76
C TYR A 43 22.67 -1.94 -17.54
N ARG A 44 23.21 -0.73 -17.47
CA ARG A 44 23.97 -0.30 -16.30
C ARG A 44 23.05 -0.34 -15.08
N GLN A 45 23.51 -1.04 -14.04
CA GLN A 45 22.88 -1.01 -12.74
C GLN A 45 22.93 0.42 -12.20
N GLN A 46 21.77 0.99 -11.92
CA GLN A 46 21.67 2.26 -11.21
C GLN A 46 21.25 1.96 -9.77
N GLN A 47 21.93 2.62 -8.83
CA GLN A 47 21.60 2.57 -7.41
C GLN A 47 20.81 3.84 -7.09
N PHE A 48 19.63 3.68 -6.49
CA PHE A 48 18.58 4.70 -6.52
C PHE A 48 18.47 5.56 -5.24
N THR A 49 17.64 6.58 -5.39
CA THR A 49 17.25 7.66 -4.46
C THR A 49 16.15 7.18 -3.51
N GLU A 50 16.18 7.59 -2.24
CA GLU A 50 15.11 7.33 -1.28
C GLU A 50 13.77 7.93 -1.78
N GLU A 51 12.73 7.10 -1.87
CA GLU A 51 11.38 7.50 -2.24
C GLU A 51 10.42 7.28 -1.07
N ARG A 52 9.46 8.21 -0.93
CA ARG A 52 8.46 8.18 0.13
C ARG A 52 7.07 8.24 -0.48
N PHE A 53 6.18 7.37 -0.01
CA PHE A 53 4.81 7.33 -0.49
C PHE A 53 3.85 6.84 0.60
N THR A 54 2.57 7.10 0.41
CA THR A 54 1.50 6.68 1.32
C THR A 54 0.63 5.65 0.61
N ILE A 55 0.21 4.63 1.35
CA ILE A 55 -0.77 3.64 0.89
C ILE A 55 -1.90 3.53 1.91
N ALA A 56 -3.12 3.34 1.42
CA ALA A 56 -4.23 2.83 2.21
C ALA A 56 -4.40 1.34 1.87
N ILE A 57 -4.41 0.47 2.88
CA ILE A 57 -4.36 -0.97 2.68
C ILE A 57 -5.34 -1.69 3.59
N ASN A 58 -6.13 -2.59 3.00
CA ASN A 58 -7.02 -3.48 3.74
C ASN A 58 -6.55 -4.93 3.56
N PHE A 59 -5.96 -5.50 4.61
CA PHE A 59 -5.46 -6.87 4.57
C PHE A 59 -6.58 -7.93 4.57
N GLU A 60 -7.78 -7.58 5.04
CA GLU A 60 -8.93 -8.48 5.10
C GLU A 60 -9.67 -8.51 3.76
N GLU A 61 -9.99 -7.33 3.24
CA GLU A 61 -10.65 -7.17 1.93
C GLU A 61 -9.67 -7.34 0.75
N LYS A 62 -8.37 -7.42 1.03
CA LYS A 62 -7.29 -7.57 0.06
C LYS A 62 -7.31 -6.45 -0.98
N THR A 63 -7.39 -5.22 -0.49
CA THR A 63 -7.41 -4.01 -1.32
C THR A 63 -6.25 -3.09 -0.96
N LEU A 64 -5.77 -2.35 -1.95
CA LEU A 64 -4.75 -1.32 -1.79
C LEU A 64 -5.13 -0.09 -2.62
N PHE A 65 -4.91 1.08 -2.05
CA PHE A 65 -4.97 2.36 -2.74
C PHE A 65 -3.66 3.10 -2.52
N SER A 66 -3.14 3.77 -3.56
CA SER A 66 -1.99 4.64 -3.43
C SER A 66 -2.03 5.77 -4.43
N GLU A 67 -1.59 6.94 -3.98
CA GLU A 67 -1.41 8.13 -4.83
C GLU A 67 0.03 8.27 -5.33
N GLY A 68 1.00 7.54 -4.75
CA GLY A 68 2.43 7.82 -4.91
C GLY A 68 3.25 6.80 -5.70
N ILE A 69 2.81 5.53 -5.76
CA ILE A 69 3.46 4.50 -6.58
C ILE A 69 2.74 4.40 -7.92
N PHE A 70 3.47 4.12 -9.02
CA PHE A 70 2.97 4.05 -10.41
C PHE A 70 2.01 2.87 -10.68
N PHE A 71 1.10 2.60 -9.76
CA PHE A 71 -0.12 1.86 -9.99
C PHE A 71 -1.09 2.80 -10.72
N TYR A 72 -0.82 3.04 -12.00
CA TYR A 72 -1.79 3.68 -12.88
C TYR A 72 -3.00 2.74 -13.00
N ASP A 73 -4.00 2.94 -12.16
CA ASP A 73 -5.35 2.54 -12.46
C ASP A 73 -6.09 3.77 -12.98
N PHE A 74 -6.70 3.66 -14.16
CA PHE A 74 -7.52 4.75 -14.72
C PHE A 74 -8.84 4.90 -13.98
N SER A 75 -9.13 3.99 -13.05
CA SER A 75 -10.25 4.08 -12.13
C SER A 75 -9.76 4.50 -10.75
N ASP A 76 -10.51 5.35 -10.06
CA ASP A 76 -10.36 5.62 -8.62
C ASP A 76 -10.69 4.37 -7.75
N ALA A 77 -10.71 3.18 -8.36
CA ALA A 77 -11.03 1.94 -7.69
C ALA A 77 -9.80 1.39 -6.94
N PRO A 78 -10.01 0.71 -5.81
CA PRO A 78 -8.92 0.04 -5.11
C PRO A 78 -8.33 -1.09 -5.96
N ILE A 79 -7.03 -1.24 -5.88
CA ILE A 79 -6.27 -2.33 -6.49
C ILE A 79 -6.59 -3.62 -5.72
N LEU A 80 -6.98 -4.66 -6.46
CA LEU A 80 -7.21 -5.98 -5.89
C LEU A 80 -5.89 -6.70 -5.63
N CYS A 81 -5.78 -7.30 -4.45
CA CYS A 81 -4.60 -8.00 -3.99
C CYS A 81 -4.89 -9.47 -3.74
N THR A 82 -3.82 -10.26 -3.67
CA THR A 82 -3.83 -11.66 -3.29
C THR A 82 -3.07 -11.84 -1.99
N LYS A 83 -3.54 -12.72 -1.12
CA LYS A 83 -2.85 -13.06 0.13
C LYS A 83 -2.26 -14.46 0.02
N SER A 84 -0.98 -14.59 0.37
CA SER A 84 -0.33 -15.89 0.53
C SER A 84 -0.47 -16.35 1.97
N GLU A 85 -1.25 -17.41 2.21
CA GLU A 85 -1.37 -18.00 3.55
C GLU A 85 -0.08 -18.73 3.96
N THR A 86 0.70 -19.24 3.00
CA THR A 86 1.96 -19.97 3.28
C THR A 86 3.10 -19.06 3.72
N HIS A 87 3.24 -17.89 3.08
CA HIS A 87 4.36 -16.98 3.31
C HIS A 87 3.96 -15.70 4.06
N ASN A 88 2.70 -15.61 4.47
CA ASN A 88 2.09 -14.48 5.16
C ASN A 88 2.45 -13.11 4.55
N TYR A 89 2.17 -12.95 3.25
CA TYR A 89 2.28 -11.66 2.57
C TYR A 89 1.02 -11.35 1.78
N MET A 90 0.82 -10.07 1.48
CA MET A 90 -0.15 -9.61 0.49
C MET A 90 0.59 -9.07 -0.74
N ALA A 91 0.15 -9.45 -1.94
CA ALA A 91 0.69 -8.99 -3.20
C ALA A 91 -0.41 -8.35 -4.05
N CYS A 92 -0.17 -7.12 -4.46
CA CYS A 92 -1.04 -6.30 -5.29
C CYS A 92 -0.36 -6.06 -6.63
N TYR A 93 -1.13 -6.03 -7.72
CA TYR A 93 -0.62 -5.83 -9.07
C TYR A 93 -1.38 -4.68 -9.71
N SER A 94 -0.68 -3.81 -10.42
CA SER A 94 -1.34 -2.75 -11.18
C SER A 94 -2.20 -3.37 -12.29
N SER A 95 -3.24 -2.65 -12.71
CA SER A 95 -4.17 -3.11 -13.75
C SER A 95 -3.48 -3.37 -15.10
N PHE A 96 -2.30 -2.78 -15.34
CA PHE A 96 -1.46 -3.03 -16.52
C PHE A 96 -0.27 -3.95 -16.27
N ALA A 97 -0.18 -4.55 -15.09
CA ALA A 97 0.93 -5.41 -14.66
C ALA A 97 2.34 -4.78 -14.78
N ASN A 98 2.42 -3.45 -14.89
CA ASN A 98 3.67 -2.69 -14.92
C ASN A 98 4.25 -2.46 -13.52
N ALA A 99 3.47 -2.70 -12.46
CA ALA A 99 3.94 -2.62 -11.09
C ALA A 99 3.37 -3.76 -10.23
N SER A 100 4.16 -4.23 -9.28
CA SER A 100 3.70 -5.15 -8.24
C SER A 100 4.23 -4.71 -6.88
N PHE A 101 3.37 -4.79 -5.86
CA PHE A 101 3.68 -4.38 -4.50
C PHE A 101 3.36 -5.54 -3.57
N LYS A 102 4.39 -6.04 -2.90
CA LYS A 102 4.29 -7.12 -1.93
C LYS A 102 4.63 -6.58 -0.56
N ILE A 103 3.76 -6.79 0.41
CA ILE A 103 3.97 -6.34 1.79
C ILE A 103 3.72 -7.47 2.80
N PHE A 104 4.54 -7.51 3.83
CA PHE A 104 4.47 -8.48 4.92
C PHE A 104 3.75 -7.84 6.12
N PRO A 105 2.54 -8.29 6.49
CA PRO A 105 1.74 -7.65 7.55
C PRO A 105 2.39 -7.67 8.93
N GLU A 106 3.32 -8.59 9.18
CA GLU A 106 3.99 -8.77 10.48
C GLU A 106 4.98 -7.65 10.80
N ASN A 107 5.67 -7.11 9.77
CA ASN A 107 6.77 -6.17 9.95
C ASN A 107 6.71 -4.96 9.01
N PHE A 108 5.69 -4.89 8.15
CA PHE A 108 5.50 -3.86 7.14
C PHE A 108 6.67 -3.65 6.19
N LYS A 109 7.56 -4.65 6.07
CA LYS A 109 8.53 -4.67 4.98
C LYS A 109 7.81 -4.90 3.66
N PHE A 110 8.29 -4.27 2.61
CA PHE A 110 7.73 -4.43 1.28
C PHE A 110 8.79 -4.66 0.21
N VAL A 111 8.32 -5.20 -0.91
CA VAL A 111 9.02 -5.27 -2.19
C VAL A 111 8.11 -4.62 -3.22
N LEU A 112 8.61 -3.59 -3.89
CA LEU A 112 7.98 -2.94 -5.03
C LEU A 112 8.78 -3.35 -6.28
N THR A 113 8.09 -3.75 -7.33
CA THR A 113 8.69 -4.05 -8.63
C THR A 113 7.98 -3.21 -9.67
N GLU A 114 8.75 -2.51 -10.50
CA GLU A 114 8.24 -1.61 -11.52
C GLU A 114 8.89 -1.93 -12.86
N ALA A 115 8.09 -1.98 -13.91
CA ALA A 115 8.52 -2.08 -15.29
C ALA A 115 8.22 -0.75 -15.97
N TYR A 116 9.24 -0.11 -16.52
CA TYR A 116 9.11 1.21 -17.15
C TYR A 116 9.08 1.09 -18.67
N GLY A 117 7.91 1.34 -19.27
CA GLY A 117 7.76 1.57 -20.72
C GLY A 117 7.96 0.34 -21.61
N THR A 118 8.22 0.59 -22.91
CA THR A 118 8.53 -0.42 -23.94
C THR A 118 9.98 -0.88 -23.92
N THR A 119 10.78 -0.30 -23.04
CA THR A 119 12.17 -0.66 -22.79
C THR A 119 12.17 -1.75 -21.73
N ASP A 120 13.01 -2.78 -21.84
CA ASP A 120 13.15 -3.87 -20.87
C ASP A 120 13.75 -3.40 -19.52
N SER A 121 13.31 -2.24 -19.02
CA SER A 121 13.71 -1.61 -17.77
C SER A 121 12.86 -2.16 -16.64
N ILE A 122 13.52 -2.80 -15.69
CA ILE A 122 12.90 -3.29 -14.46
C ILE A 122 13.62 -2.68 -13.25
N GLY A 123 12.82 -2.21 -12.29
CA GLY A 123 13.26 -1.79 -10.97
C GLY A 123 12.69 -2.71 -9.90
N ILE A 124 13.51 -3.03 -8.90
CA ILE A 124 13.12 -3.74 -7.69
C ILE A 124 13.56 -2.90 -6.51
N SER A 125 12.59 -2.48 -5.72
CA SER A 125 12.77 -1.66 -4.53
C SER A 125 12.35 -2.44 -3.30
N HIS A 126 13.16 -2.40 -2.26
CA HIS A 126 12.88 -2.89 -0.93
C HIS A 126 12.66 -1.71 0.01
N GLY A 127 11.79 -1.89 0.98
CA GLY A 127 11.57 -0.84 1.96
C GLY A 127 10.72 -1.28 3.13
N LYS A 128 10.27 -0.29 3.89
CA LYS A 128 9.45 -0.48 5.08
C LYS A 128 8.37 0.59 5.15
N CYS A 129 7.20 0.20 5.65
CA CYS A 129 6.15 1.12 6.01
C CYS A 129 5.93 1.20 7.52
N GLU A 130 5.33 2.30 7.97
CA GLU A 130 4.95 2.52 9.37
C GLU A 130 3.50 2.98 9.46
N ARG A 131 2.82 2.60 10.54
CA ARG A 131 1.45 3.02 10.84
C ARG A 131 1.47 4.43 11.42
N PHE A 132 0.43 5.21 11.13
CA PHE A 132 0.07 6.40 11.90
C PHE A 132 -0.66 6.03 13.19
#